data_AF-A0A9X2F6J7-F1
#
_entry.id   AF-A0A9X2F6J7-F1
#
_cell.length_a   1.000
_cell.length_b   1.000
_cell.length_c   1.000
_cell.angle_alpha   90.00
_cell.angle_beta   90.00
_cell.angle_gamma   90.00
#
_symmetry.space_group_name_H-M   'P 1'
#
loop_
_entity.id
_entity.type
_entity.pdbx_description
1 polymer ?
#
loop_
_entity_poly.entity_id
_entity_poly.type
_entity_poly.pdbx_seq_one_letter_code
_entity_poly.pdbx_strand_id
1 'polypeptide(L)'
;MDCDQVFMVLTSGPFPTGDPSDVDVEEHLERCPECWRFAEALRPAHDVFEEAVPASEGRDLPGYWGDAIPARAAIAQVQQTALQTASRERSPRPAQAMYYTPIVAHATAGWHDVARIAVITVGIIAVAGILAWTLN
;
A
#
# COMPACT_ATOMS: atom_id res chain seq x y z
N MET A 1 -11.92 30.24 -0.29
CA MET A 1 -12.40 28.91 0.15
C MET A 1 -11.55 28.40 1.30
N ASP A 2 -12.13 27.70 2.28
CA ASP A 2 -11.41 27.04 3.38
C ASP A 2 -11.17 25.54 3.09
N CYS A 3 -10.33 24.88 3.90
CA CYS A 3 -9.95 23.48 3.69
C CYS A 3 -11.15 22.51 3.83
N ASP A 4 -12.08 22.79 4.75
CA ASP A 4 -13.23 21.94 5.01
C ASP A 4 -14.20 21.96 3.83
N GLN A 5 -14.43 23.14 3.24
CA GLN A 5 -15.22 23.28 2.02
C GLN A 5 -14.60 22.52 0.85
N VAL A 6 -13.28 22.62 0.67
CA VAL A 6 -12.56 21.87 -0.38
C VAL A 6 -12.71 20.36 -0.17
N PHE A 7 -12.55 19.89 1.06
CA PHE A 7 -12.72 18.48 1.40
C PHE A 7 -14.14 17.99 1.08
N MET A 8 -15.16 18.77 1.44
CA MET A 8 -16.55 18.43 1.14
C MET A 8 -16.80 18.35 -0.37
N VAL A 9 -16.27 19.28 -1.16
CA VAL A 9 -16.39 19.24 -2.62
C VAL A 9 -15.72 17.97 -3.18
N LEU A 10 -14.47 17.72 -2.82
CA LEU A 10 -13.71 16.56 -3.32
C LEU A 10 -14.32 15.20 -2.95
N THR A 11 -15.07 15.11 -1.85
CA THR A 11 -15.71 13.87 -1.40
C THR A 11 -17.17 13.72 -1.80
N SER A 12 -17.81 14.80 -2.28
CA SER A 12 -19.23 14.79 -2.64
C SER A 12 -19.54 14.14 -3.98
N GLY A 13 -18.54 14.00 -4.86
CA GLY A 13 -18.74 13.52 -6.22
C GLY A 13 -17.49 13.61 -7.08
N PRO A 14 -17.61 13.41 -8.40
CA PRO A 14 -16.50 13.61 -9.30
C PRO A 14 -16.13 15.09 -9.35
N PHE A 15 -14.84 15.39 -9.20
CA PHE A 15 -14.31 16.74 -9.32
C PHE A 15 -13.23 16.76 -10.42
N PRO A 16 -13.18 17.78 -11.30
CA PRO A 16 -14.09 18.94 -11.38
C PRO A 16 -15.50 18.57 -11.89
N THR A 17 -16.52 19.31 -11.41
CA THR A 17 -17.94 19.13 -11.81
C THR A 17 -18.31 19.95 -13.06
N GLY A 18 -17.50 20.95 -13.40
CA GLY A 18 -17.78 21.97 -14.40
C GLY A 18 -18.47 23.22 -13.83
N ASP A 19 -18.65 23.30 -12.51
CA ASP A 19 -19.20 24.48 -11.85
C ASP A 19 -18.15 25.60 -11.78
N PRO A 20 -18.57 26.88 -11.81
CA PRO A 20 -17.64 28.01 -11.72
C PRO A 20 -16.86 28.05 -10.39
N SER A 21 -17.38 27.38 -9.34
CA SER A 21 -16.68 27.23 -8.05
C SER A 21 -15.48 26.28 -8.12
N ASP A 22 -15.35 25.48 -9.17
CA ASP A 22 -14.21 24.58 -9.34
C ASP A 22 -12.89 25.37 -9.43
N VAL A 23 -12.95 26.58 -10.00
CA VAL A 23 -11.81 27.49 -10.08
C VAL A 23 -11.29 27.84 -8.67
N ASP A 24 -12.18 28.12 -7.72
CA ASP A 24 -11.80 28.45 -6.34
C ASP A 24 -11.18 27.25 -5.62
N VAL A 25 -11.63 26.03 -5.94
CA VAL A 25 -11.09 24.78 -5.40
C VAL A 25 -9.71 24.51 -5.98
N GLU A 26 -9.53 24.59 -7.30
CA GLU A 26 -8.24 24.41 -7.97
C GLU A 26 -7.21 25.43 -7.47
N GLU A 27 -7.60 26.71 -7.36
CA GLU A 27 -6.75 27.77 -6.83
C GLU A 27 -6.32 27.48 -5.37
N HIS A 28 -7.19 26.85 -4.58
CA HIS A 28 -6.85 26.41 -3.22
C HIS A 28 -5.88 25.22 -3.25
N LEU A 29 -6.09 24.23 -4.12
CA LEU A 29 -5.21 23.06 -4.26
C LEU A 29 -3.78 23.46 -4.67
N GLU A 30 -3.61 24.49 -5.50
CA GLU A 30 -2.29 25.00 -5.87
C GLU A 30 -1.48 25.56 -4.68
N ARG A 31 -2.17 26.06 -3.66
CA ARG A 31 -1.56 26.76 -2.51
C ARG A 31 -1.47 25.90 -1.26
N CYS A 32 -2.45 25.02 -1.05
CA CYS A 32 -2.57 24.20 0.14
C CYS A 32 -2.03 22.78 -0.12
N PRO A 33 -0.87 22.41 0.45
CA PRO A 33 -0.27 21.10 0.20
C PRO A 33 -1.09 19.95 0.79
N GLU A 34 -1.82 20.18 1.88
CA GLU A 34 -2.63 19.14 2.53
C GLU A 34 -3.88 18.82 1.69
N CYS A 35 -4.59 19.84 1.21
CA CYS A 35 -5.73 19.63 0.31
C CYS A 35 -5.29 19.02 -1.02
N TRP A 36 -4.12 19.41 -1.54
CA TRP A 36 -3.54 18.77 -2.73
C TRP A 36 -3.24 17.28 -2.51
N ARG A 37 -2.60 16.91 -1.39
CA ARG A 37 -2.34 15.50 -1.05
C ARG A 37 -3.63 14.70 -0.95
N PHE A 38 -4.68 15.32 -0.41
CA PHE A 38 -5.99 14.69 -0.30
C PHE A 38 -6.62 14.46 -1.68
N ALA A 39 -6.62 15.47 -2.55
CA ALA A 39 -7.08 15.33 -3.94
C ALA A 39 -6.31 14.23 -4.69
N GLU A 40 -4.99 14.19 -4.53
CA GLU A 40 -4.14 13.16 -5.14
C GLU A 40 -4.46 11.75 -4.59
N ALA A 41 -4.78 11.63 -3.31
CA ALA A 41 -5.19 10.34 -2.72
C ALA A 41 -6.55 9.85 -3.22
N LEU A 42 -7.43 10.77 -3.65
CA LEU A 42 -8.71 10.47 -4.29
C LEU A 42 -8.60 10.22 -5.79
N ARG A 43 -7.40 10.32 -6.37
CA ARG A 43 -7.20 10.12 -7.80
C ARG A 43 -7.35 8.63 -8.15
N PRO A 44 -8.21 8.28 -9.13
CA PRO A 44 -8.35 6.90 -9.57
C PRO A 44 -7.04 6.36 -10.16
N ALA A 45 -6.57 5.24 -9.64
CA ALA A 45 -5.29 4.64 -10.00
C ALA A 45 -5.40 3.63 -11.17
N HIS A 46 -6.01 4.06 -12.27
CA HIS A 46 -6.30 3.21 -13.44
C HIS A 46 -5.07 2.55 -14.06
N ASP A 47 -3.91 3.23 -14.02
CA ASP A 47 -2.68 2.72 -14.63
C ASP A 47 -1.85 1.85 -13.67
N VAL A 48 -2.24 1.76 -12.40
CA VAL A 48 -1.47 1.07 -11.35
C VAL A 48 -2.13 -0.24 -10.92
N PHE A 49 -3.46 -0.29 -10.88
CA PHE A 49 -4.20 -1.47 -10.42
C PHE A 49 -5.08 -2.04 -11.54
N GLU A 50 -4.92 -3.34 -11.81
CA GLU A 50 -5.75 -4.05 -12.79
C GLU A 50 -7.22 -4.18 -12.34
N GLU A 51 -7.50 -4.09 -11.03
CA GLU A 51 -8.87 -4.08 -10.50
C GLU A 51 -9.50 -2.68 -10.44
N ALA A 52 -8.85 -1.64 -10.96
CA ALA A 52 -9.43 -0.31 -10.99
C ALA A 52 -10.66 -0.29 -11.91
N VAL A 53 -11.74 0.36 -11.45
CA VAL A 53 -12.92 0.62 -12.28
C VAL A 53 -12.46 1.38 -13.53
N PRO A 54 -12.82 0.97 -14.75
CA PRO A 54 -12.39 1.65 -15.97
C PRO A 54 -12.92 3.10 -15.98
N ALA A 55 -12.17 4.02 -16.59
CA ALA A 55 -12.51 5.45 -16.58
C ALA A 55 -13.91 5.76 -17.16
N SER A 56 -14.43 4.91 -18.05
CA SER A 56 -15.79 5.03 -18.59
C SER A 56 -16.89 4.81 -17.54
N GLU A 57 -16.64 3.97 -16.54
CA GLU A 57 -17.57 3.66 -15.45
C GLU A 57 -17.23 4.45 -14.18
N GLY A 58 -15.95 4.81 -14.00
CA GLY A 58 -15.47 5.52 -12.83
C GLY A 58 -15.81 7.01 -12.81
N ARG A 59 -16.12 7.63 -13.95
CA ARG A 59 -16.43 9.08 -14.03
C ARG A 59 -17.64 9.51 -13.21
N ASP A 60 -18.56 8.59 -12.92
CA ASP A 60 -19.73 8.86 -12.09
C ASP A 60 -19.46 8.61 -10.58
N LEU A 61 -18.25 8.14 -10.24
CA LEU A 61 -17.84 7.88 -8.86
C LEU A 61 -17.10 9.09 -8.27
N PRO A 62 -17.18 9.28 -6.94
CA PRO A 62 -16.38 10.29 -6.26
C PRO A 62 -14.89 10.10 -6.54
N GLY A 63 -14.23 11.17 -6.98
CA GLY A 63 -12.82 11.11 -7.35
C GLY A 63 -12.32 12.42 -7.93
N TYR A 64 -11.00 12.62 -7.81
CA TYR A 64 -10.32 13.77 -8.41
C TYR A 64 -9.81 13.41 -9.81
N TRP A 65 -10.24 14.18 -10.80
CA TRP A 65 -9.96 14.02 -12.24
C TRP A 65 -9.30 15.27 -12.86
N GLY A 66 -9.00 16.29 -12.05
CA GLY A 66 -8.33 17.50 -12.50
C GLY A 66 -6.85 17.29 -12.80
N ASP A 67 -6.22 18.32 -13.35
CA ASP A 67 -4.78 18.28 -13.63
C ASP A 67 -4.00 18.17 -12.31
N ALA A 68 -3.10 17.18 -12.24
CA ALA A 68 -2.30 16.90 -11.05
C ALA A 68 -1.10 17.84 -10.96
N ILE A 69 -1.34 19.16 -10.88
CA ILE A 69 -0.27 20.13 -10.68
C ILE A 69 0.07 20.15 -9.19
N PRO A 70 1.28 19.75 -8.78
CA PRO A 70 1.64 19.74 -7.38
C PRO A 70 1.60 21.14 -6.77
N ALA A 71 1.00 21.25 -5.59
CA ALA A 71 0.98 22.50 -4.83
C ALA A 71 2.40 23.05 -4.69
N ARG A 72 2.58 24.35 -4.89
CA ARG A 72 3.93 24.98 -4.85
C ARG A 72 4.65 24.71 -3.53
N ALA A 73 3.90 24.69 -2.43
CA ALA A 73 4.41 24.35 -1.10
C ALA A 73 4.85 22.87 -0.99
N ALA A 74 4.14 21.95 -1.64
CA ALA A 74 4.52 20.53 -1.66
C ALA A 74 5.85 20.32 -2.40
N ILE A 75 6.04 20.98 -3.55
CA ILE A 75 7.31 20.95 -4.30
C ILE A 75 8.45 21.48 -3.44
N ALA A 76 8.25 22.63 -2.78
CA ALA A 76 9.26 23.24 -1.91
C ALA A 76 9.66 22.30 -0.75
N GLN A 77 8.69 21.60 -0.15
CA GLN A 77 8.96 20.64 0.92
C GLN A 77 9.80 19.45 0.44
N VAL A 78 9.49 18.90 -0.74
CA VAL A 78 10.27 17.80 -1.34
C VAL A 78 11.70 18.25 -1.65
N GLN A 79 11.87 19.44 -2.22
CA GLN A 79 13.20 20.01 -2.49
C GLN A 79 14.02 20.21 -1.21
N GLN A 80 13.41 20.76 -0.16
CA GLN A 80 14.10 20.93 1.13
C GLN A 80 14.51 19.58 1.73
N THR A 81 13.62 18.58 1.67
CA THR A 81 13.91 17.24 2.17
C THR A 81 15.07 16.60 1.39
N ALA A 82 15.07 16.72 0.05
CA ALA A 82 16.16 16.24 -0.80
C ALA A 82 17.50 16.92 -0.50
N LEU A 83 17.50 18.23 -0.24
CA LEU A 83 18.72 18.94 0.16
C LEU A 83 19.22 18.46 1.53
N GLN A 84 18.31 18.23 2.48
CA GLN A 84 18.65 17.72 3.80
C GLN A 84 19.22 16.29 3.73
N THR A 85 18.61 15.38 2.96
CA THR A 85 19.13 14.01 2.81
C THR A 85 20.49 14.00 2.11
N ALA A 86 20.67 14.78 1.05
CA ALA A 86 21.97 14.93 0.37
C ALA A 86 23.06 15.48 1.30
N SER A 87 22.70 16.43 2.17
CA SER A 87 23.65 16.97 3.16
C SER A 87 24.01 15.96 4.25
N ARG A 88 23.08 15.07 4.61
CA ARG A 88 23.26 14.03 5.64
C ARG A 88 24.11 12.87 5.14
N GLU A 89 24.00 12.52 3.85
CA GLU A 89 24.86 11.50 3.20
C GLU A 89 26.33 11.92 3.06
N ARG A 90 26.62 13.23 3.10
CA ARG A 90 27.99 13.75 3.10
C ARG A 90 28.69 13.61 4.46
N SER A 91 27.97 13.19 5.51
CA SER A 91 28.56 12.81 6.78
C SER A 91 29.18 11.41 6.65
N PRO A 92 30.46 11.18 7.05
CA PRO A 92 31.08 9.88 6.95
C PRO A 92 30.27 8.88 7.77
N ARG A 93 29.56 8.00 7.07
CA ARG A 93 28.74 6.93 7.63
C ARG A 93 29.64 6.11 8.57
N PRO A 94 29.42 6.09 9.90
CA PRO A 94 30.06 5.06 10.71
C PRO A 94 29.56 3.74 10.14
N ALA A 95 30.51 2.87 9.77
CA ALA A 95 30.23 1.57 9.18
C ALA A 95 29.13 0.90 10.00
N GLN A 96 27.93 0.82 9.41
CA GLN A 96 26.83 0.09 10.01
C GLN A 96 27.31 -1.35 10.05
N ALA A 97 27.65 -1.82 11.26
CA ALA A 97 27.93 -3.21 11.52
C ALA A 97 26.74 -4.00 11.00
N MET A 98 26.94 -4.64 9.85
CA MET A 98 26.04 -5.62 9.29
C MET A 98 25.90 -6.68 10.38
N TYR A 99 24.78 -6.66 11.09
CA TYR A 99 24.41 -7.72 12.02
C TYR A 99 24.15 -8.97 11.17
N TYR A 100 25.20 -9.76 10.98
CA TYR A 100 25.11 -11.12 10.50
C TYR A 100 24.39 -11.93 11.56
N THR A 101 23.11 -12.21 11.34
CA THR A 101 22.39 -13.25 12.08
C THR A 101 22.71 -14.59 11.42
N PRO A 102 23.54 -15.45 12.03
CA PRO A 102 23.73 -16.79 11.49
C PRO A 102 22.38 -17.51 11.52
N ILE A 103 21.97 -18.03 10.37
CA ILE A 103 20.82 -18.92 10.26
C ILE A 103 21.23 -20.22 10.96
N VAL A 104 20.86 -20.38 12.23
CA VAL A 104 21.13 -21.62 12.97
C VAL A 104 20.14 -22.66 12.46
N ALA A 105 20.57 -23.49 11.52
CA ALA A 105 19.82 -24.66 11.12
C ALA A 105 19.71 -25.61 12.33
N HIS A 106 18.55 -25.63 12.98
CA HIS A 106 18.22 -26.63 13.99
C HIS A 106 18.02 -28.00 13.31
N ALA A 107 19.10 -28.68 12.97
CA ALA A 107 19.08 -30.10 12.62
C ALA A 107 19.02 -30.93 13.90
N THR A 108 17.85 -30.98 14.54
CA THR A 108 17.60 -31.91 15.65
C THR A 108 16.21 -32.51 15.55
N ALA A 109 15.94 -33.25 14.47
CA ALA A 109 14.94 -34.32 14.56
C ALA A 109 15.61 -35.49 15.31
N GLY A 110 15.33 -35.59 16.60
CA GLY A 110 15.77 -36.75 17.38
C GLY A 110 15.10 -38.01 16.86
N TRP A 111 15.75 -39.16 17.00
CA TRP A 111 15.18 -40.46 16.62
C TRP A 111 13.78 -40.72 17.20
N HIS A 112 13.47 -40.12 18.35
CA HIS A 112 12.15 -40.17 18.96
C HIS A 112 11.05 -39.48 18.13
N ASP A 113 11.34 -38.37 17.44
CA ASP A 113 10.35 -37.69 16.60
C ASP A 113 10.10 -38.47 15.32
N VAL A 114 11.14 -39.07 14.74
CA VAL A 114 11.02 -39.97 13.59
C VAL A 114 10.18 -41.20 13.95
N ALA A 115 10.41 -41.78 15.13
CA ALA A 115 9.64 -42.92 15.60
C ALA A 115 8.15 -42.57 15.81
N ARG A 116 7.84 -41.39 16.36
CA ARG A 116 6.46 -40.93 16.54
C ARG A 116 5.72 -40.76 15.23
N ILE A 117 6.37 -40.14 14.24
CA ILE A 117 5.77 -39.96 12.90
C ILE A 117 5.49 -41.32 12.28
N ALA A 118 6.45 -42.26 12.31
CA ALA A 118 6.26 -43.59 11.76
C ALA A 118 5.07 -44.35 12.38
N VAL A 119 4.91 -44.29 13.71
CA VAL A 119 3.79 -44.93 14.40
C VAL A 119 2.44 -44.35 13.97
N ILE A 120 2.34 -43.02 13.84
CA ILE A 120 1.10 -42.37 13.39
C ILE A 120 0.75 -42.80 11.97
N THR A 121 1.73 -42.79 11.05
CA THR A 121 1.48 -43.15 9.65
C THR A 121 1.03 -44.61 9.51
N VAL A 122 1.66 -45.54 10.24
CA VAL A 122 1.26 -46.95 10.24
C VAL A 122 -0.15 -47.12 10.82
N GLY A 123 -0.47 -46.41 11.89
CA GLY A 123 -1.81 -46.43 12.49
C GLY A 123 -2.90 -46.00 11.49
N ILE A 124 -2.67 -44.91 10.75
CA ILE A 124 -3.61 -44.41 9.74
C ILE A 124 -3.82 -45.43 8.62
N ILE A 125 -2.73 -46.04 8.11
CA ILE A 125 -2.80 -47.05 7.05
C ILE A 125 -3.56 -48.29 7.53
N ALA A 126 -3.31 -48.74 8.76
CA ALA A 126 -4.00 -49.90 9.33
C ALA A 126 -5.50 -49.64 9.49
N VAL A 127 -5.89 -48.46 10.00
CA VAL A 127 -7.29 -48.08 10.15
C VAL A 127 -7.98 -47.98 8.79
N ALA A 128 -7.33 -47.36 7.79
CA ALA A 128 -7.87 -47.26 6.44
C ALA A 128 -8.04 -48.65 5.78
N GLY A 129 -7.08 -49.56 5.98
CA GLY A 129 -7.14 -50.93 5.48
C GLY A 129 -8.27 -51.75 6.13
N ILE A 130 -8.46 -51.62 7.44
CA ILE A 130 -9.57 -52.27 8.16
C ILE A 130 -10.92 -51.74 7.67
N LEU A 131 -11.06 -50.42 7.53
CA LEU A 131 -12.27 -49.79 6.99
C LEU A 131 -12.58 -50.30 5.57
N ALA A 132 -11.59 -50.34 4.69
CA ALA A 132 -11.73 -50.83 3.33
C ALA A 132 -12.14 -52.33 3.31
N TRP A 133 -11.60 -53.14 4.21
CA TRP A 133 -11.97 -54.56 4.33
C TRP A 133 -13.38 -54.76 4.87
N THR A 134 -13.86 -53.93 5.80
CA THR A 134 -15.23 -54.02 6.34
C THR A 134 -16.32 -53.54 5.39
N LEU A 135 -15.97 -52.76 4.36
CA LEU A 135 -16.89 -52.18 3.39
C LEU A 135 -17.05 -53.01 2.11
N ASN A 136 -16.30 -54.10 1.95
CA ASN A 136 -16.30 -54.98 0.77
C ASN A 136 -16.75 -56.40 1.14
#